data_AF-Q1D2V0-F1
#
_entry.id   AF-Q1D2V0-F1
#
_cell.length_a   1.000
_cell.length_b   1.000
_cell.length_c   1.000
_cell.angle_alpha   90.00
_cell.angle_beta   90.00
_cell.angle_gamma   90.00
#
_symmetry.space_group_name_H-M   'P 1'
#
loop_
_entity.id
_entity.type
_entity.pdbx_description
1 polymer ?
#
loop_
_entity_poly.entity_id
_entity_poly.type
_entity_poly.pdbx_seq_one_letter_code
_entity_poly.pdbx_strand_id
1 'polypeptide(L)'
;MPQENGSGGPRPGGRGRDGGAPGQGPRRDGPGGFGGRGGPGRGDGRGRGDGRGRGRDREEGPVGPGQRVISELSILEKALSKTDFGAEKAPLQAIVRSLRPMRLKSLDDLDLNTRGRLITTLLRVQRQPKPAAPEAPAAAEAAAPSEAPAPVEAAAPTEGEALAEGGAPAEAPAAAEGEAAAPAEAAAPAVDAAREKFDAWTDVIFLVGQAWRAAGDAERAEAAFAASGRQPGPEAEEPVAAPRSEERRERPERGERRERGPRPERGERAASGERRERPERRERPARGERPERAERPERGERPLPELTGTWDEQAKQLETMGRTRDAGRLHERNNSFAEAARLFEAGGDLKSALRNALAGSDNDTARRLVGTLPPDQLAPTLEKAGAYELLMEHFVGKGDFENVARLYERARQFDQAALAYERSGKLTLARKSYERARDIASANRIRGLEVKSLVERGDRLGAATLLAAVGQRREAVEVLSPLPPPKAFHFMQRLKLDDEAKELAQKELARAEQEQKPAGRARWLELLGDLAAAAEAWEGAGRKDKALPLHEKLGNLPRAAQLAEELQQRDKAIALYTQLNDSAGVERAKALPETTAPAQAPAADAADGSEGGEGGETPPDAPSAG
;
A
#
# COMPACT_ATOMS: atom_id res chain seq x y z
N MET A 1 -53.22 -3.44 -40.04
CA MET A 1 -54.02 -2.44 -39.31
C MET A 1 -53.05 -1.52 -38.57
N PRO A 2 -52.84 -0.28 -39.05
CA PRO A 2 -51.90 0.68 -38.49
C PRO A 2 -52.60 1.64 -37.51
N GLN A 3 -51.91 2.10 -36.46
CA GLN A 3 -52.31 3.22 -35.58
C GLN A 3 -51.16 3.45 -34.58
N GLU A 4 -50.70 4.64 -34.23
CA GLU A 4 -50.94 6.01 -34.67
C GLU A 4 -49.86 6.87 -34.02
N ASN A 5 -49.30 7.83 -34.76
CA ASN A 5 -48.40 8.86 -34.25
C ASN A 5 -49.20 9.94 -33.50
N GLY A 6 -48.83 10.29 -32.27
CA GLY A 6 -49.23 11.54 -31.60
C GLY A 6 -47.99 12.40 -31.32
N SER A 7 -47.76 13.53 -32.00
CA SER A 7 -48.36 14.85 -31.73
C SER A 7 -48.14 15.24 -30.26
N GLY A 8 -47.23 16.14 -29.88
CA GLY A 8 -46.92 17.44 -30.50
C GLY A 8 -47.91 18.49 -29.96
N GLY A 9 -47.70 18.95 -28.73
CA GLY A 9 -48.54 19.94 -28.06
C GLY A 9 -47.73 21.04 -27.34
N PRO A 10 -48.20 22.30 -27.32
CA PRO A 10 -47.36 23.49 -27.18
C PRO A 10 -47.24 24.01 -25.74
N ARG A 11 -46.13 24.72 -25.46
CA ARG A 11 -45.94 25.50 -24.22
C ARG A 11 -46.71 26.82 -24.29
N PRO A 12 -47.58 27.15 -23.31
CA PRO A 12 -48.07 28.50 -23.15
C PRO A 12 -47.14 29.28 -22.20
N GLY A 13 -46.64 30.41 -22.71
CA GLY A 13 -46.18 31.50 -21.86
C GLY A 13 -47.37 32.19 -21.19
N GLY A 14 -47.20 32.58 -19.93
CA GLY A 14 -48.19 33.37 -19.18
C GLY A 14 -47.49 34.22 -18.14
N ARG A 15 -47.47 35.54 -18.38
CA ARG A 15 -47.04 36.58 -17.45
C ARG A 15 -48.02 36.68 -16.28
N GLY A 16 -47.51 36.97 -15.08
CA GLY A 16 -48.30 37.42 -13.94
C GLY A 16 -47.45 38.34 -13.05
N ARG A 17 -47.95 39.54 -12.83
CA ARG A 17 -47.32 40.71 -12.21
C ARG A 17 -48.04 40.99 -10.87
N ASP A 18 -47.34 41.64 -9.95
CA ASP A 18 -47.83 42.49 -8.84
C ASP A 18 -48.28 41.88 -7.50
N GLY A 19 -47.88 42.59 -6.43
CA GLY A 19 -48.27 42.42 -5.02
C GLY A 19 -47.02 42.23 -4.15
N GLY A 20 -46.48 43.19 -3.39
CA GLY A 20 -47.11 44.18 -2.52
C GLY A 20 -46.46 44.01 -1.13
N ALA A 21 -45.73 45.02 -0.64
CA ALA A 21 -45.01 45.07 0.65
C ALA A 21 -46.00 45.14 1.87
N PRO A 22 -45.60 45.47 3.13
CA PRO A 22 -44.32 45.45 3.85
C PRO A 22 -44.42 44.77 5.25
N GLY A 23 -43.32 44.65 6.00
CA GLY A 23 -43.38 44.16 7.40
C GLY A 23 -42.06 44.24 8.16
N GLN A 24 -41.60 45.46 8.46
CA GLN A 24 -40.53 45.73 9.42
C GLN A 24 -41.09 45.94 10.83
N GLY A 25 -40.42 45.34 11.83
CA GLY A 25 -40.44 45.75 13.23
C GLY A 25 -39.94 44.62 14.16
N PRO A 26 -39.47 44.92 15.39
CA PRO A 26 -38.55 46.00 15.76
C PRO A 26 -37.36 45.52 16.63
N ARG A 27 -36.30 46.35 16.56
CA ARG A 27 -35.24 46.69 17.54
C ARG A 27 -35.07 45.83 18.82
N ARG A 28 -33.81 45.51 19.12
CA ARG A 28 -33.28 45.68 20.48
C ARG A 28 -31.85 46.23 20.47
N ASP A 29 -31.70 47.30 21.22
CA ASP A 29 -30.53 48.14 21.46
C ASP A 29 -29.41 47.44 22.25
N GLY A 30 -28.17 47.88 22.03
CA GLY A 30 -27.07 47.73 22.99
C GLY A 30 -25.69 48.15 22.42
N PRO A 31 -24.84 48.88 23.17
CA PRO A 31 -24.15 50.06 22.63
C PRO A 31 -22.61 50.02 22.65
N GLY A 32 -22.00 50.94 21.91
CA GLY A 32 -20.58 51.35 22.01
C GLY A 32 -19.75 50.84 20.84
N GLY A 33 -18.99 51.63 20.09
CA GLY A 33 -18.42 52.96 20.31
C GLY A 33 -17.04 52.96 19.63
N PHE A 34 -16.61 54.12 19.09
CA PHE A 34 -15.38 54.37 18.30
C PHE A 34 -15.45 53.88 16.85
N GLY A 35 -15.55 54.71 15.80
CA GLY A 35 -15.19 56.12 15.65
C GLY A 35 -13.72 56.25 15.24
N GLY A 36 -13.43 56.50 13.96
CA GLY A 36 -12.07 56.92 13.59
C GLY A 36 -11.62 56.73 12.13
N ARG A 37 -12.12 57.60 11.26
CA ARG A 37 -11.32 58.39 10.31
C ARG A 37 -10.52 57.66 9.22
N GLY A 38 -11.03 57.79 7.99
CA GLY A 38 -10.24 57.64 6.77
C GLY A 38 -9.17 58.72 6.61
N GLY A 39 -8.16 58.37 5.81
CA GLY A 39 -7.17 59.27 5.26
C GLY A 39 -6.52 58.61 4.02
N PRO A 40 -6.51 59.26 2.85
CA PRO A 40 -5.84 58.74 1.66
C PRO A 40 -4.37 59.17 1.68
N GLY A 41 -3.47 58.22 1.95
CA GLY A 41 -2.03 58.43 1.93
C GLY A 41 -1.39 57.89 0.67
N ARG A 42 -0.98 58.79 -0.23
CA ARG A 42 0.01 58.54 -1.27
C ARG A 42 1.29 57.99 -0.62
N GLY A 43 1.92 56.99 -1.25
CA GLY A 43 3.20 56.46 -0.82
C GLY A 43 3.86 55.68 -1.93
N ASP A 44 4.67 56.40 -2.72
CA ASP A 44 5.69 55.85 -3.59
C ASP A 44 6.47 54.72 -2.91
N GLY A 45 6.50 53.56 -3.57
CA GLY A 45 7.20 52.37 -3.08
C GLY A 45 7.69 51.52 -4.24
N ARG A 46 8.68 52.03 -4.97
CA ARG A 46 9.51 51.22 -5.87
C ARG A 46 10.18 50.12 -5.04
N GLY A 47 9.67 48.90 -5.17
CA GLY A 47 10.25 47.70 -4.59
C GLY A 47 10.30 46.58 -5.62
N ARG A 48 11.18 46.71 -6.63
CA ARG A 48 11.66 45.57 -7.42
C ARG A 48 12.44 44.66 -6.47
N GLY A 49 11.74 43.72 -5.86
CA GLY A 49 12.33 42.55 -5.23
C GLY A 49 12.03 41.36 -6.13
N ASP A 50 12.99 40.98 -6.97
CA ASP A 50 13.03 39.69 -7.67
C ASP A 50 12.97 38.57 -6.63
N GLY A 51 11.75 38.20 -6.25
CA GLY A 51 11.44 36.98 -5.55
C GLY A 51 11.69 35.82 -6.48
N ARG A 52 12.95 35.43 -6.64
CA ARG A 52 13.33 34.09 -7.12
C ARG A 52 12.70 33.10 -6.18
N GLY A 53 11.48 32.69 -6.51
CA GLY A 53 10.80 31.57 -5.93
C GLY A 53 11.73 30.38 -6.10
N ARG A 54 12.39 29.99 -5.02
CA ARG A 54 12.88 28.64 -4.83
C ARG A 54 11.64 27.76 -4.76
N GLY A 55 11.08 27.47 -5.93
CA GLY A 55 10.21 26.34 -6.14
C GLY A 55 10.94 25.17 -5.52
N ARG A 56 10.32 24.58 -4.50
CA ARG A 56 10.67 23.25 -4.02
C ARG A 56 10.32 22.29 -5.15
N ASP A 57 11.14 22.27 -6.18
CA ASP A 57 11.41 21.05 -6.91
C ASP A 57 12.07 20.14 -5.88
N ARG A 58 11.23 19.36 -5.19
CA ARG A 58 11.67 18.10 -4.61
C ARG A 58 12.11 17.28 -5.82
N GLU A 59 13.34 17.51 -6.28
CA GLU A 59 14.14 16.48 -6.91
C GLU A 59 13.89 15.22 -6.08
N GLU A 60 13.38 14.18 -6.72
CA GLU A 60 13.29 12.84 -6.16
C GLU A 60 14.71 12.43 -5.77
N GLY A 61 15.11 12.83 -4.58
CA GLY A 61 16.37 12.43 -3.98
C GLY A 61 16.44 10.91 -4.00
N PRO A 62 17.65 10.34 -4.06
CA PRO A 62 17.86 8.91 -4.17
C PRO A 62 16.94 8.18 -3.20
N VAL A 63 16.04 7.35 -3.74
CA VAL A 63 15.01 6.62 -3.01
C VAL A 63 15.64 6.01 -1.77
N GLY A 64 15.22 6.51 -0.60
CA GLY A 64 15.78 6.12 0.68
C GLY A 64 15.72 4.60 0.84
N PRO A 65 16.67 3.99 1.56
CA PRO A 65 16.79 2.54 1.60
C PRO A 65 15.52 1.87 2.16
N GLY A 66 14.76 2.53 3.05
CA GLY A 66 13.45 2.04 3.51
C GLY A 66 12.40 1.96 2.39
N GLN A 67 12.33 2.96 1.51
CA GLN A 67 11.40 2.96 0.38
C GLN A 67 11.73 1.86 -0.65
N ARG A 68 13.01 1.49 -0.79
CA ARG A 68 13.43 0.33 -1.60
C ARG A 68 12.93 -0.98 -0.98
N VAL A 69 13.02 -1.12 0.34
CA VAL A 69 12.44 -2.29 1.03
C VAL A 69 10.94 -2.37 0.76
N ILE A 70 10.20 -1.26 0.82
CA ILE A 70 8.74 -1.25 0.53
C ILE A 70 8.43 -1.68 -0.92
N SER A 71 9.23 -1.24 -1.90
CA SER A 71 9.02 -1.65 -3.30
C SER A 71 9.27 -3.15 -3.50
N GLU A 72 10.32 -3.70 -2.89
CA GLU A 72 10.63 -5.13 -2.97
C GLU A 72 9.60 -5.98 -2.22
N LEU A 73 9.09 -5.50 -1.08
CA LEU A 73 7.98 -6.15 -0.35
C LEU A 73 6.72 -6.25 -1.22
N SER A 74 6.44 -5.25 -2.04
CA SER A 74 5.28 -5.26 -2.95
C SER A 74 5.45 -6.28 -4.10
N ILE A 75 6.69 -6.55 -4.52
CA ILE A 75 7.01 -7.60 -5.50
C ILE A 75 6.88 -8.97 -4.84
N LEU A 76 7.43 -9.13 -3.63
CA LEU A 76 7.31 -10.35 -2.82
C LEU A 76 5.84 -10.71 -2.56
N GLU A 77 4.97 -9.75 -2.24
CA GLU A 77 3.53 -9.98 -2.05
C GLU A 77 2.82 -10.52 -3.30
N LYS A 78 3.26 -10.12 -4.50
CA LYS A 78 2.73 -10.65 -5.76
C LYS A 78 3.26 -12.06 -6.08
N ALA A 79 4.45 -12.40 -5.62
CA ALA A 79 5.00 -13.76 -5.74
C ALA A 79 4.31 -14.71 -4.75
N LEU A 80 4.11 -14.25 -3.51
CA LEU A 80 3.37 -14.96 -2.45
C LEU A 80 1.97 -15.39 -2.87
N SER A 81 1.24 -14.54 -3.61
CA SER A 81 -0.12 -14.88 -4.07
C SER A 81 -0.16 -16.01 -5.10
N LYS A 82 0.97 -16.32 -5.74
CA LYS A 82 1.12 -17.42 -6.69
C LYS A 82 1.73 -18.68 -6.06
N THR A 83 2.15 -18.62 -4.79
CA THR A 83 2.87 -19.71 -4.11
C THR A 83 4.07 -20.24 -4.89
N ASP A 84 4.77 -19.33 -5.59
CA ASP A 84 5.94 -19.66 -6.41
C ASP A 84 7.23 -19.28 -5.65
N PHE A 85 7.80 -20.27 -4.95
CA PHE A 85 9.02 -20.08 -4.15
C PHE A 85 10.22 -19.59 -4.99
N GLY A 86 10.27 -19.92 -6.28
CA GLY A 86 11.32 -19.44 -7.17
C GLY A 86 11.26 -17.93 -7.40
N ALA A 87 10.04 -17.41 -7.61
CA ALA A 87 9.80 -15.98 -7.78
C ALA A 87 10.00 -15.15 -6.49
N GLU A 88 9.89 -15.77 -5.31
CA GLU A 88 10.08 -15.11 -4.01
C GLU A 88 11.56 -14.86 -3.65
N LYS A 89 12.48 -15.64 -4.20
CA LYS A 89 13.91 -15.60 -3.86
C LYS A 89 14.56 -14.25 -4.20
N ALA A 90 14.31 -13.72 -5.41
CA ALA A 90 14.90 -12.47 -5.88
C ALA A 90 14.52 -11.23 -5.02
N PRO A 91 13.23 -10.96 -4.73
CA PRO A 91 12.86 -9.83 -3.88
C PRO A 91 13.35 -9.97 -2.44
N LEU A 92 13.36 -11.19 -1.87
CA LEU A 92 13.93 -11.42 -0.53
C LEU A 92 15.44 -11.08 -0.47
N GLN A 93 16.22 -11.48 -1.48
CA GLN A 93 17.63 -11.09 -1.57
C GLN A 93 17.82 -9.58 -1.69
N ALA A 94 16.95 -8.89 -2.45
CA ALA A 94 16.98 -7.44 -2.58
C ALA A 94 16.64 -6.72 -1.25
N ILE A 95 15.70 -7.27 -0.47
CA ILE A 95 15.38 -6.79 0.88
C ILE A 95 16.59 -6.93 1.80
N VAL A 96 17.21 -8.12 1.87
CA VAL A 96 18.41 -8.37 2.69
C VAL A 96 19.54 -7.40 2.30
N ARG A 97 19.79 -7.22 0.99
CA ARG A 97 20.79 -6.28 0.47
C ARG A 97 20.51 -4.82 0.85
N SER A 98 19.23 -4.44 0.95
CA SER A 98 18.82 -3.09 1.33
C SER A 98 18.86 -2.85 2.84
N LEU A 99 18.59 -3.86 3.66
CA LEU A 99 18.63 -3.79 5.13
C LEU A 99 20.07 -3.81 5.69
N ARG A 100 20.96 -4.65 5.14
CA ARG A 100 22.36 -4.77 5.59
C ARG A 100 23.09 -3.41 5.79
N PRO A 101 23.06 -2.44 4.84
CA PRO A 101 23.75 -1.17 5.02
C PRO A 101 23.11 -0.25 6.07
N MET A 102 21.87 -0.50 6.50
CA MET A 102 21.20 0.30 7.53
C MET A 102 21.73 0.02 8.95
N ARG A 103 22.35 -1.15 9.19
CA ARG A 103 22.91 -1.56 10.49
C ARG A 103 21.92 -1.40 11.65
N LEU A 104 20.69 -1.86 11.44
CA LEU A 104 19.60 -1.78 12.43
C LEU A 104 19.95 -2.66 13.63
N LYS A 105 19.79 -2.13 14.84
CA LYS A 105 19.99 -2.90 16.08
C LYS A 105 18.70 -3.56 16.53
N SER A 106 17.58 -2.93 16.23
CA SER A 106 16.23 -3.41 16.49
C SER A 106 15.32 -3.09 15.30
N LEU A 107 14.25 -3.87 15.15
CA LEU A 107 13.16 -3.56 14.22
C LEU A 107 12.55 -2.18 14.46
N ASP A 108 12.66 -1.64 15.67
CA ASP A 108 12.16 -0.31 16.02
C ASP A 108 12.92 0.84 15.34
N ASP A 109 14.12 0.58 14.82
CA ASP A 109 14.92 1.56 14.07
C ASP A 109 14.36 1.81 12.65
N LEU A 110 13.46 0.94 12.17
CA LEU A 110 12.74 1.13 10.91
C LEU A 110 11.54 2.06 11.08
N ASP A 111 11.20 2.80 10.02
CA ASP A 111 9.96 3.57 10.02
C ASP A 111 8.73 2.66 10.22
N LEU A 112 7.70 3.18 10.90
CA LEU A 112 6.53 2.39 11.31
C LEU A 112 5.84 1.67 10.15
N ASN A 113 5.84 2.27 8.95
CA ASN A 113 5.19 1.72 7.76
C ASN A 113 6.02 0.59 7.15
N THR A 114 7.33 0.79 6.97
CA THR A 114 8.28 -0.22 6.51
C THR A 114 8.33 -1.38 7.49
N ARG A 115 8.41 -1.10 8.79
CA ARG A 115 8.41 -2.10 9.87
C ARG A 115 7.15 -2.96 9.84
N GLY A 116 5.97 -2.32 9.83
CA GLY A 116 4.69 -3.03 9.81
C GLY A 116 4.54 -3.94 8.60
N ARG A 117 4.88 -3.43 7.40
CA ARG A 117 4.84 -4.22 6.16
C ARG A 117 5.84 -5.36 6.18
N LEU A 118 7.11 -5.09 6.52
CA LEU A 118 8.16 -6.11 6.61
C LEU A 118 7.73 -7.27 7.53
N ILE A 119 7.24 -6.96 8.73
CA ILE A 119 6.79 -7.99 9.68
C ILE A 119 5.65 -8.82 9.11
N THR A 120 4.62 -8.16 8.56
CA THR A 120 3.42 -8.85 8.06
C THR A 120 3.75 -9.74 6.86
N THR A 121 4.57 -9.25 5.93
CA THR A 121 4.95 -10.00 4.72
C THR A 121 5.88 -11.17 5.07
N LEU A 122 6.91 -10.97 5.91
CA LEU A 122 7.82 -12.07 6.30
C LEU A 122 7.12 -13.16 7.11
N LEU A 123 6.20 -12.80 8.02
CA LEU A 123 5.38 -13.78 8.75
C LEU A 123 4.45 -14.56 7.80
N ARG A 124 4.00 -13.94 6.70
CA ARG A 124 3.18 -14.63 5.69
C ARG A 124 3.98 -15.65 4.89
N VAL A 125 5.22 -15.30 4.49
CA VAL A 125 6.16 -16.25 3.86
C VAL A 125 6.41 -17.44 4.80
N GLN A 126 6.68 -17.20 6.09
CA GLN A 126 6.91 -18.26 7.07
C GLN A 126 5.71 -19.19 7.29
N ARG A 127 4.48 -18.72 7.06
CA ARG A 127 3.25 -19.50 7.22
C ARG A 127 2.86 -20.31 5.98
N GLN A 128 3.61 -20.21 4.87
CA GLN A 128 3.35 -21.05 3.71
C GLN A 128 3.52 -22.54 4.07
N PRO A 129 2.65 -23.42 3.57
CA PRO A 129 2.71 -24.84 3.90
C PRO A 129 4.05 -25.42 3.42
N LYS A 130 4.76 -26.10 4.33
CA LYS A 130 6.02 -26.76 4.00
C LYS A 130 5.72 -27.88 2.98
N PRO A 131 6.35 -27.87 1.79
CA PRO A 131 6.21 -28.97 0.84
C PRO A 131 6.69 -30.28 1.46
N ALA A 132 6.07 -31.41 1.08
CA ALA A 132 6.48 -32.73 1.56
C ALA A 132 7.97 -32.94 1.28
N ALA A 133 8.73 -33.33 2.31
CA ALA A 133 10.14 -33.64 2.14
C ALA A 133 10.26 -34.80 1.14
N PRO A 134 11.19 -34.73 0.16
CA PRO A 134 11.45 -35.89 -0.70
C PRO A 134 11.84 -37.04 0.22
N GLU A 135 11.06 -38.12 0.20
CA GLU A 135 11.36 -39.33 0.97
C GLU A 135 12.78 -39.75 0.61
N ALA A 136 13.69 -39.68 1.59
CA ALA A 136 15.05 -40.13 1.40
C ALA A 136 14.95 -41.56 0.85
N PRO A 137 15.59 -41.86 -0.30
CA PRO A 137 15.48 -43.18 -0.91
C PRO A 137 15.82 -44.18 0.17
N ALA A 138 14.82 -45.00 0.55
CA ALA A 138 14.93 -45.93 1.65
C ALA A 138 16.26 -46.66 1.51
N ALA A 139 17.17 -46.38 2.46
CA ALA A 139 18.51 -46.93 2.44
C ALA A 139 18.36 -48.44 2.27
N ALA A 140 18.76 -48.94 1.09
CA ALA A 140 18.70 -50.34 0.76
C ALA A 140 19.39 -51.10 1.89
N GLU A 141 18.57 -51.88 2.58
CA GLU A 141 18.93 -52.69 3.72
C GLU A 141 20.08 -53.62 3.32
N ALA A 142 21.16 -53.54 4.10
CA ALA A 142 22.43 -54.24 4.00
C ALA A 142 22.41 -55.61 3.30
N ALA A 143 23.11 -55.71 2.16
CA ALA A 143 23.78 -56.94 1.73
C ALA A 143 25.27 -56.85 2.12
N ALA A 144 25.72 -57.85 2.88
CA ALA A 144 27.06 -58.00 3.44
C ALA A 144 28.15 -58.27 2.38
N PRO A 145 29.46 -58.17 2.73
CA PRO A 145 30.56 -57.99 1.78
C PRO A 145 31.10 -59.32 1.24
N SER A 146 31.40 -59.36 -0.06
CA SER A 146 32.24 -60.40 -0.66
C SER A 146 33.38 -59.74 -1.45
N GLU A 147 34.58 -59.90 -0.91
CA GLU A 147 35.84 -60.25 -1.56
C GLU A 147 36.27 -59.54 -2.86
N ALA A 148 37.46 -58.93 -2.78
CA ALA A 148 38.24 -58.34 -3.87
C ALA A 148 38.62 -59.36 -4.96
N PRO A 149 39.00 -58.90 -6.18
CA PRO A 149 40.42 -58.57 -6.39
C PRO A 149 40.68 -57.33 -7.28
N ALA A 150 41.68 -56.54 -6.83
CA ALA A 150 42.91 -56.03 -7.49
C ALA A 150 42.94 -55.65 -9.01
N PRO A 151 43.94 -54.85 -9.46
CA PRO A 151 43.71 -53.57 -10.14
C PRO A 151 44.18 -53.54 -11.60
N VAL A 152 43.67 -52.62 -12.42
CA VAL A 152 44.31 -52.23 -13.67
C VAL A 152 44.40 -50.71 -13.80
N GLU A 153 45.63 -50.31 -14.11
CA GLU A 153 46.18 -49.00 -14.39
C GLU A 153 45.43 -48.11 -15.40
N ALA A 154 45.58 -46.81 -15.16
CA ALA A 154 45.90 -45.74 -16.11
C ALA A 154 44.89 -45.38 -17.23
N ALA A 155 44.36 -44.15 -17.16
CA ALA A 155 44.78 -43.02 -18.02
C ALA A 155 43.73 -41.91 -18.01
N ALA A 156 44.17 -40.68 -17.75
CA ALA A 156 43.53 -39.44 -18.18
C ALA A 156 44.31 -38.90 -19.39
N PRO A 157 43.99 -37.72 -19.94
CA PRO A 157 42.73 -37.25 -20.51
C PRO A 157 42.94 -36.84 -22.00
N THR A 158 41.89 -36.51 -22.74
CA THR A 158 42.05 -35.75 -24.00
C THR A 158 40.96 -34.71 -24.19
N GLU A 159 41.45 -33.48 -24.35
CA GLU A 159 40.82 -32.30 -24.94
C GLU A 159 40.41 -32.55 -26.40
N GLY A 160 39.56 -31.66 -26.94
CA GLY A 160 39.42 -31.45 -28.39
C GLY A 160 37.97 -31.24 -28.84
N GLU A 161 37.57 -29.97 -29.04
CA GLU A 161 37.16 -29.40 -30.35
C GLU A 161 35.63 -29.51 -30.57
N ALA A 162 34.84 -28.43 -30.60
CA ALA A 162 34.80 -27.28 -31.51
C ALA A 162 34.28 -27.61 -32.93
N LEU A 163 33.41 -26.71 -33.42
CA LEU A 163 32.85 -26.59 -34.79
C LEU A 163 31.67 -27.54 -35.11
N ALA A 164 30.61 -27.15 -35.83
CA ALA A 164 30.20 -25.90 -36.46
C ALA A 164 28.75 -26.08 -36.94
N GLU A 165 28.13 -24.95 -37.33
CA GLU A 165 27.15 -24.77 -38.43
C GLU A 165 26.09 -25.87 -38.65
N GLY A 166 24.80 -25.59 -38.63
CA GLY A 166 24.12 -24.51 -39.33
C GLY A 166 22.87 -25.09 -39.99
N GLY A 167 21.91 -24.24 -40.34
CA GLY A 167 20.79 -24.62 -41.22
C GLY A 167 19.40 -24.51 -40.60
N ALA A 168 18.81 -23.33 -40.74
CA ALA A 168 17.37 -23.19 -40.95
C ALA A 168 16.98 -23.84 -42.30
N PRO A 169 15.71 -24.25 -42.51
CA PRO A 169 14.70 -23.34 -43.08
C PRO A 169 13.29 -23.51 -42.44
N ALA A 170 12.55 -22.44 -42.18
CA ALA A 170 11.55 -21.78 -43.05
C ALA A 170 10.19 -22.51 -43.17
N GLU A 171 9.16 -21.83 -42.63
CA GLU A 171 7.79 -21.57 -43.18
C GLU A 171 7.33 -22.39 -44.40
N ALA A 172 6.09 -22.91 -44.55
CA ALA A 172 4.80 -22.74 -43.87
C ALA A 172 3.80 -23.80 -44.45
N PRO A 173 2.47 -23.56 -44.60
CA PRO A 173 1.39 -24.20 -43.83
C PRO A 173 0.44 -25.11 -44.65
N ALA A 174 -0.37 -25.95 -43.99
CA ALA A 174 -1.82 -26.17 -44.26
C ALA A 174 -2.39 -27.48 -43.65
N ALA A 175 -3.46 -27.29 -42.87
CA ALA A 175 -4.76 -27.98 -42.86
C ALA A 175 -4.93 -29.52 -42.76
N ALA A 176 -5.87 -29.85 -41.86
CA ALA A 176 -6.90 -30.90 -41.90
C ALA A 176 -6.63 -32.29 -41.30
N GLU A 177 -7.33 -32.52 -40.18
CA GLU A 177 -8.07 -33.73 -39.75
C GLU A 177 -7.39 -35.11 -39.83
N GLY A 178 -7.20 -35.71 -38.65
CA GLY A 178 -6.85 -37.11 -38.48
C GLY A 178 -6.71 -37.47 -37.01
N GLU A 179 -7.83 -37.84 -36.39
CA GLU A 179 -7.91 -38.46 -35.07
C GLU A 179 -7.11 -39.77 -35.07
N ALA A 180 -5.88 -39.71 -34.55
CA ALA A 180 -5.01 -40.87 -34.38
C ALA A 180 -4.37 -40.83 -32.99
N ALA A 181 -4.60 -41.89 -32.23
CA ALA A 181 -4.10 -42.11 -30.88
C ALA A 181 -2.58 -41.92 -30.81
N ALA A 182 -2.15 -40.97 -29.99
CA ALA A 182 -0.74 -40.73 -29.70
C ALA A 182 -0.17 -41.88 -28.84
N PRO A 183 1.04 -42.37 -29.13
CA PRO A 183 1.71 -43.38 -28.33
C PRO A 183 2.16 -42.79 -26.98
N ALA A 184 2.03 -43.59 -25.93
CA ALA A 184 2.43 -43.26 -24.57
C ALA A 184 3.91 -42.83 -24.52
N GLU A 185 4.11 -41.53 -24.34
CA GLU A 185 5.40 -40.91 -24.06
C GLU A 185 5.88 -41.39 -22.69
N ALA A 186 7.03 -42.06 -22.68
CA ALA A 186 7.63 -42.63 -21.48
C ALA A 186 7.83 -41.55 -20.41
N ALA A 187 7.18 -41.71 -19.25
CA ALA A 187 7.26 -40.82 -18.12
C ALA A 187 8.71 -40.73 -17.60
N ALA A 188 9.39 -39.63 -17.93
CA ALA A 188 10.58 -39.16 -17.23
C ALA A 188 10.23 -38.92 -15.74
N PRO A 189 11.18 -39.12 -14.80
CA PRO A 189 10.88 -39.29 -13.38
C PRO A 189 10.32 -38.01 -12.76
N ALA A 190 9.06 -38.05 -12.31
CA ALA A 190 8.39 -36.97 -11.56
C ALA A 190 9.04 -36.63 -10.19
N VAL A 191 10.18 -37.25 -9.86
CA VAL A 191 10.87 -37.15 -8.58
C VAL A 191 11.61 -35.82 -8.42
N ASP A 192 12.01 -35.17 -9.52
CA ASP A 192 12.82 -33.94 -9.43
C ASP A 192 12.01 -32.70 -9.05
N ALA A 193 10.77 -32.56 -9.52
CA ALA A 193 9.96 -31.36 -9.28
C ALA A 193 9.57 -31.17 -7.79
N ALA A 194 9.35 -32.26 -7.05
CA ALA A 194 9.07 -32.18 -5.61
C ALA A 194 10.30 -31.76 -4.81
N ARG A 195 11.47 -32.28 -5.18
CA ARG A 195 12.76 -31.90 -4.58
C ARG A 195 13.11 -30.45 -4.86
N GLU A 196 12.96 -29.99 -6.10
CA GLU A 196 13.18 -28.59 -6.48
C GLU A 196 12.27 -27.63 -5.70
N LYS A 197 11.00 -27.97 -5.52
CA LYS A 197 10.07 -27.18 -4.70
C LYS A 197 10.48 -27.15 -3.23
N PHE A 198 10.92 -28.28 -2.67
CA PHE A 198 11.40 -28.35 -1.30
C PHE A 198 12.69 -27.54 -1.09
N ASP A 199 13.62 -27.60 -2.03
CA ASP A 199 14.86 -26.83 -2.00
C ASP A 199 14.59 -25.34 -2.16
N ALA A 200 13.67 -24.95 -3.05
CA ALA A 200 13.23 -23.56 -3.21
C ALA A 200 12.56 -23.01 -1.94
N TRP A 201 11.68 -23.79 -1.30
CA TRP A 201 11.09 -23.41 -0.01
C TRP A 201 12.16 -23.23 1.07
N THR A 202 13.12 -24.15 1.15
CA THR A 202 14.22 -24.10 2.11
C THR A 202 15.08 -22.85 1.92
N ASP A 203 15.41 -22.51 0.67
CA ASP A 203 16.13 -21.28 0.30
C ASP A 203 15.35 -20.01 0.70
N VAL A 204 14.04 -19.99 0.47
CA VAL A 204 13.17 -18.86 0.83
C VAL A 204 13.14 -18.66 2.35
N ILE A 205 12.92 -19.72 3.13
CA ILE A 205 12.90 -19.62 4.61
C ILE A 205 14.26 -19.21 5.17
N PHE A 206 15.36 -19.68 4.57
CA PHE A 206 16.70 -19.24 4.94
C PHE A 206 16.92 -17.74 4.68
N LEU A 207 16.47 -17.22 3.54
CA LEU A 207 16.52 -15.78 3.23
C LEU A 207 15.64 -14.94 4.17
N VAL A 208 14.50 -15.47 4.61
CA VAL A 208 13.68 -14.81 5.65
C VAL A 208 14.47 -14.70 6.96
N GLY A 209 15.20 -15.74 7.36
CA GLY A 209 16.11 -15.68 8.51
C GLY A 209 17.19 -14.61 8.37
N GLN A 210 17.79 -14.47 7.17
CA GLN A 210 18.74 -13.40 6.89
C GLN A 210 18.11 -12.01 6.96
N ALA A 211 16.86 -11.85 6.50
CA ALA A 211 16.13 -10.60 6.55
C ALA A 211 15.82 -10.18 8.01
N TRP A 212 15.37 -11.12 8.85
CA TRP A 212 15.17 -10.85 10.29
C TRP A 212 16.45 -10.47 11.01
N ARG A 213 17.55 -11.19 10.73
CA ARG A 213 18.86 -10.87 11.28
C ARG A 213 19.32 -9.47 10.86
N ALA A 214 19.16 -9.11 9.57
CA ALA A 214 19.50 -7.78 9.07
C ALA A 214 18.61 -6.66 9.62
N ALA A 215 17.40 -7.00 10.09
CA ALA A 215 16.47 -6.08 10.74
C ALA A 215 16.67 -5.97 12.27
N GLY A 216 17.60 -6.73 12.85
CA GLY A 216 17.90 -6.70 14.30
C GLY A 216 16.97 -7.58 15.17
N ASP A 217 16.24 -8.53 14.60
CA ASP A 217 15.36 -9.46 15.34
C ASP A 217 15.98 -10.87 15.36
N ALA A 218 16.79 -11.14 16.39
CA ALA A 218 17.56 -12.39 16.51
C ALA A 218 16.66 -13.62 16.74
N GLU A 219 15.64 -13.50 17.57
CA GLU A 219 14.75 -14.62 17.92
C GLU A 219 13.98 -15.12 16.69
N ARG A 220 13.41 -14.21 15.89
CA ARG A 220 12.71 -14.60 14.65
C ARG A 220 13.66 -15.11 13.58
N ALA A 221 14.89 -14.61 13.55
CA ALA A 221 15.92 -15.11 12.64
C ALA A 221 16.27 -16.56 12.96
N GLU A 222 16.52 -16.88 14.24
CA GLU A 222 16.81 -18.25 14.70
C GLU A 222 15.68 -19.22 14.40
N ALA A 223 14.42 -18.83 14.64
CA ALA A 223 13.26 -19.65 14.30
C ALA A 223 13.18 -19.95 12.79
N ALA A 224 13.47 -18.97 11.93
CA ALA A 224 13.51 -19.17 10.48
C ALA A 224 14.68 -20.08 10.06
N PHE A 225 15.87 -19.88 10.61
CA PHE A 225 17.02 -20.75 10.32
C PHE A 225 16.76 -22.20 10.74
N ALA A 226 16.19 -22.41 11.94
CA ALA A 226 15.77 -23.72 12.41
C ALA A 226 14.74 -24.38 11.46
N ALA A 227 13.75 -23.62 10.98
CA ALA A 227 12.74 -24.12 10.05
C ALA A 227 13.33 -24.53 8.68
N SER A 228 14.35 -23.80 8.21
CA SER A 228 15.10 -24.15 6.99
C SER A 228 16.05 -25.34 7.16
N GLY A 229 16.39 -25.71 8.40
CA GLY A 229 17.42 -26.72 8.68
C GLY A 229 18.84 -26.31 8.28
N ARG A 230 19.06 -25.06 7.82
CA ARG A 230 20.37 -24.52 7.50
C ARG A 230 20.81 -23.55 8.57
N GLN A 231 21.95 -23.83 9.20
CA GLN A 231 22.60 -22.86 10.06
C GLN A 231 23.14 -21.71 9.20
N PRO A 232 22.93 -20.45 9.58
CA PRO A 232 23.62 -19.36 8.92
C PRO A 232 25.11 -19.61 9.12
N GLY A 233 25.86 -19.78 8.03
CA GLY A 233 27.30 -19.93 8.13
C GLY A 233 27.88 -18.76 8.94
N PRO A 234 29.07 -18.93 9.53
CA PRO A 234 29.88 -17.79 9.92
C PRO A 234 30.30 -17.07 8.64
N GLU A 235 29.34 -16.45 7.94
CA GLU A 235 29.63 -15.40 6.96
C GLU A 235 30.56 -14.48 7.73
N ALA A 236 31.80 -14.39 7.24
CA ALA A 236 32.83 -13.55 7.80
C ALA A 236 32.17 -12.24 8.17
N GLU A 237 32.00 -12.02 9.49
CA GLU A 237 31.81 -10.70 10.02
C GLU A 237 33.02 -9.94 9.49
N GLU A 238 32.87 -9.29 8.33
CA GLU A 238 33.83 -8.30 7.86
C GLU A 238 34.03 -7.41 9.08
N PRO A 239 35.22 -7.47 9.72
CA PRO A 239 35.39 -7.04 11.09
C PRO A 239 34.86 -5.62 11.14
N VAL A 240 33.83 -5.46 11.96
CA VAL A 240 33.12 -4.21 12.19
C VAL A 240 34.17 -3.12 12.26
N ALA A 241 34.29 -2.31 11.21
CA ALA A 241 35.17 -1.16 11.22
C ALA A 241 34.79 -0.38 12.48
N ALA A 242 35.70 -0.39 13.46
CA ALA A 242 35.44 0.00 14.83
C ALA A 242 34.57 1.27 14.84
N PRO A 243 33.52 1.34 15.67
CA PRO A 243 32.65 2.50 15.71
C PRO A 243 33.56 3.72 15.86
N ARG A 244 33.55 4.59 14.84
CA ARG A 244 34.16 5.91 14.96
C ARG A 244 33.45 6.55 16.14
N SER A 245 34.14 6.61 17.27
CA SER A 245 33.68 7.19 18.52
C SER A 245 33.17 8.60 18.23
N GLU A 246 31.86 8.72 18.11
CA GLU A 246 31.15 9.99 18.14
C GLU A 246 31.20 10.54 19.58
N GLU A 247 32.39 10.84 20.08
CA GLU A 247 32.59 11.89 21.10
C GLU A 247 32.38 13.25 20.43
N ARG A 248 31.21 13.43 19.81
CA ARG A 248 30.76 14.73 19.35
C ARG A 248 30.02 15.37 20.51
N ARG A 249 30.83 15.94 21.41
CA ARG A 249 30.50 16.93 22.44
C ARG A 249 29.03 17.38 22.40
N GLU A 250 28.29 16.96 23.40
CA GLU A 250 27.03 17.56 23.82
C GLU A 250 27.20 19.08 23.82
N ARG A 251 26.57 19.71 22.84
CA ARG A 251 26.44 21.15 22.75
C ARG A 251 25.21 21.49 23.61
N PRO A 252 25.38 22.18 24.76
CA PRO A 252 24.26 22.46 25.64
C PRO A 252 23.17 23.24 24.91
N GLU A 253 21.93 22.80 25.15
CA GLU A 253 20.71 23.30 24.54
C GLU A 253 20.60 24.82 24.70
N ARG A 254 20.51 25.48 23.54
CA ARG A 254 20.32 26.92 23.45
C ARG A 254 18.88 27.22 23.84
N GLY A 255 18.73 27.65 25.09
CA GLY A 255 17.48 28.03 25.71
C GLY A 255 16.58 28.91 24.85
N GLU A 256 15.28 28.68 25.06
CA GLU A 256 14.15 29.34 24.44
C GLU A 256 14.28 30.87 24.45
N ARG A 257 14.17 31.43 23.25
CA ARG A 257 14.20 32.86 22.98
C ARG A 257 12.91 33.50 23.48
N ARG A 258 12.87 33.84 24.77
CA ARG A 258 11.87 34.74 25.35
C ARG A 258 11.88 36.09 24.64
N GLU A 259 10.68 36.66 24.61
CA GLU A 259 10.28 37.86 23.88
C GLU A 259 11.16 39.07 24.17
N ARG A 260 11.37 39.84 23.10
CA ARG A 260 12.26 40.98 22.99
C ARG A 260 11.62 42.21 23.65
N GLY A 261 11.96 42.46 24.92
CA GLY A 261 11.75 43.75 25.57
C GLY A 261 12.63 44.87 24.97
N PRO A 262 12.27 46.16 25.20
CA PRO A 262 12.91 47.30 24.56
C PRO A 262 14.35 47.50 25.06
N ARG A 263 15.24 47.68 24.07
CA ARG A 263 16.68 47.80 24.20
C ARG A 263 17.06 49.14 24.87
N PRO A 264 17.74 49.15 26.02
CA PRO A 264 18.36 50.37 26.52
C PRO A 264 19.63 50.68 25.73
N GLU A 265 19.82 51.96 25.47
CA GLU A 265 21.05 52.53 24.93
C GLU A 265 22.21 52.41 25.93
N ARG A 266 23.42 52.61 25.39
CA ARG A 266 24.63 53.13 26.06
C ARG A 266 25.67 52.11 26.51
N GLY A 267 26.89 52.30 26.00
CA GLY A 267 28.12 51.76 26.58
C GLY A 267 29.26 51.57 25.57
N GLU A 268 29.89 52.67 25.15
CA GLU A 268 31.24 52.65 24.57
C GLU A 268 32.27 52.22 25.63
N ARG A 269 33.14 51.26 25.30
CA ARG A 269 34.48 50.92 25.85
C ARG A 269 34.73 49.42 25.68
N ALA A 270 35.91 48.90 25.41
CA ALA A 270 37.23 49.48 25.20
C ALA A 270 38.04 48.49 24.33
N ALA A 271 39.16 49.00 23.85
CA ALA A 271 40.17 48.31 23.08
C ALA A 271 40.87 47.16 23.83
N SER A 272 41.59 46.37 23.04
CA SER A 272 42.81 45.63 23.40
C SER A 272 42.62 44.33 24.19
N GLY A 273 43.11 43.22 23.61
CA GLY A 273 43.27 41.97 24.34
C GLY A 273 43.31 40.73 23.45
N GLU A 274 44.50 40.39 22.98
CA GLU A 274 44.99 39.01 22.80
C GLU A 274 44.39 38.14 21.69
N ARG A 275 45.08 38.26 20.55
CA ARG A 275 45.34 37.25 19.53
C ARG A 275 45.73 35.91 20.17
N ARG A 276 44.74 35.08 20.52
CA ARG A 276 44.98 33.67 20.86
C ARG A 276 45.42 32.89 19.63
N GLU A 277 46.51 32.19 19.82
CA GLU A 277 47.27 31.41 18.86
C GLU A 277 46.40 30.41 18.12
N ARG A 278 46.56 30.42 16.80
CA ARG A 278 46.00 29.46 15.87
C ARG A 278 46.74 28.13 16.10
N PRO A 279 46.08 27.08 16.62
CA PRO A 279 46.75 25.81 16.86
C PRO A 279 47.19 25.21 15.53
N GLU A 280 48.39 24.67 15.54
CA GLU A 280 49.07 24.10 14.38
C GLU A 280 48.20 23.06 13.69
N ARG A 281 48.15 23.19 12.37
CA ARG A 281 47.47 22.31 11.44
C ARG A 281 48.15 20.95 11.52
N ARG A 282 47.63 20.07 12.37
CA ARG A 282 47.99 18.64 12.42
C ARG A 282 48.01 18.09 11.00
N GLU A 283 49.15 17.54 10.66
CA GLU A 283 49.47 16.90 9.40
C GLU A 283 48.38 15.88 9.06
N ARG A 284 47.79 16.09 7.89
CA ARG A 284 46.83 15.16 7.31
C ARG A 284 47.62 13.90 6.95
N PRO A 285 47.32 12.73 7.55
CA PRO A 285 48.04 11.51 7.22
C PRO A 285 47.90 11.23 5.73
N ALA A 286 49.02 10.82 5.13
CA ALA A 286 49.16 10.49 3.72
C ALA A 286 47.98 9.61 3.30
N ARG A 287 47.16 10.16 2.39
CA ARG A 287 46.05 9.45 1.77
C ARG A 287 46.68 8.32 0.98
N GLY A 288 46.64 7.12 1.56
CA GLY A 288 47.07 5.88 0.91
C GLY A 288 46.58 5.86 -0.52
N GLU A 289 47.53 5.58 -1.41
CA GLU A 289 47.38 5.49 -2.84
C GLU A 289 46.15 4.65 -3.14
N ARG A 290 45.11 5.34 -3.60
CA ARG A 290 43.96 4.68 -4.19
C ARG A 290 44.52 3.95 -5.41
N PRO A 291 44.44 2.61 -5.49
CA PRO A 291 44.96 1.87 -6.62
C PRO A 291 44.40 2.51 -7.87
N GLU A 292 45.31 2.92 -8.76
CA GLU A 292 45.01 3.49 -10.05
C GLU A 292 43.93 2.64 -10.69
N ARG A 293 42.71 3.19 -10.72
CA ARG A 293 41.63 2.58 -11.45
C ARG A 293 42.07 2.69 -12.89
N ALA A 294 42.69 1.61 -13.39
CA ALA A 294 43.16 1.45 -14.76
C ALA A 294 42.22 2.24 -15.65
N GLU A 295 42.77 3.32 -16.22
CA GLU A 295 42.05 4.24 -17.07
C GLU A 295 41.30 3.38 -18.06
N ARG A 296 39.97 3.31 -17.87
CA ARG A 296 39.09 2.65 -18.81
C ARG A 296 39.45 3.33 -20.13
N PRO A 297 40.06 2.62 -21.10
CA PRO A 297 40.63 3.24 -22.27
C PRO A 297 39.55 4.16 -22.80
N GLU A 298 39.83 5.47 -22.78
CA GLU A 298 38.93 6.45 -23.34
C GLU A 298 38.55 5.88 -24.69
N ARG A 299 37.26 5.60 -24.86
CA ARG A 299 36.73 4.97 -26.06
C ARG A 299 37.03 5.97 -27.15
N GLY A 300 38.21 5.81 -27.78
CA GLY A 300 38.90 6.86 -28.50
C GLY A 300 37.90 7.53 -29.40
N GLU A 301 37.57 8.77 -29.07
CA GLU A 301 36.94 9.67 -29.99
C GLU A 301 37.92 9.73 -31.15
N ARG A 302 37.72 8.89 -32.17
CA ARG A 302 38.52 8.95 -33.39
C ARG A 302 38.53 10.42 -33.78
N PRO A 303 39.70 11.08 -33.85
CA PRO A 303 39.77 12.50 -34.11
C PRO A 303 38.88 12.78 -35.31
N LEU A 304 37.85 13.59 -35.09
CA LEU A 304 36.92 13.98 -36.14
C LEU A 304 37.81 14.49 -37.28
N PRO A 305 37.73 13.90 -38.49
CA PRO A 305 38.52 14.40 -39.62
C PRO A 305 38.30 15.90 -39.68
N GLU A 306 39.37 16.68 -39.82
CA GLU A 306 39.33 18.14 -39.77
C GLU A 306 38.41 18.65 -40.89
N LEU A 307 37.13 18.81 -40.54
CA LEU A 307 36.07 19.24 -41.44
C LEU A 307 36.28 20.74 -41.67
N THR A 308 37.09 21.10 -42.66
CA THR A 308 37.30 22.50 -43.07
C THR A 308 36.12 22.97 -43.93
N GLY A 309 35.46 24.06 -43.54
CA GLY A 309 34.32 24.64 -44.27
C GLY A 309 33.33 25.36 -43.35
N THR A 310 32.28 25.94 -43.93
CA THR A 310 31.13 26.44 -43.18
C THR A 310 30.39 25.29 -42.51
N TRP A 311 29.72 25.52 -41.37
CA TRP A 311 29.08 24.43 -40.61
C TRP A 311 28.03 23.65 -41.43
N ASP A 312 27.37 24.30 -42.39
CA ASP A 312 26.44 23.66 -43.35
C ASP A 312 27.17 22.66 -44.27
N GLU A 313 28.34 23.03 -44.77
CA GLU A 313 29.18 22.14 -45.60
C GLU A 313 29.69 20.97 -44.77
N GLN A 314 30.10 21.22 -43.53
CA GLN A 314 30.51 20.17 -42.60
C GLN A 314 29.35 19.20 -42.30
N ALA A 315 28.13 19.69 -42.11
CA ALA A 315 26.96 18.86 -41.90
C ALA A 315 26.66 17.97 -43.14
N LYS A 316 26.70 18.55 -44.34
CA LYS A 316 26.53 17.82 -45.61
C LYS A 316 27.63 16.77 -45.84
N GLN A 317 28.88 17.10 -45.52
CA GLN A 317 29.98 16.15 -45.57
C GLN A 317 29.74 14.98 -44.60
N LEU A 318 29.29 15.26 -43.37
CA LEU A 318 28.93 14.20 -42.41
C LEU A 318 27.74 13.36 -42.88
N GLU A 319 26.74 13.96 -43.53
CA GLU A 319 25.60 13.26 -44.11
C GLU A 319 26.04 12.33 -45.26
N THR A 320 26.87 12.81 -46.19
CA THR A 320 27.40 12.00 -47.30
C THR A 320 28.29 10.85 -46.83
N MET A 321 28.97 11.03 -45.69
CA MET A 321 29.73 9.96 -45.02
C MET A 321 28.84 8.95 -44.23
N GLY A 322 27.51 9.13 -44.23
CA GLY A 322 26.58 8.29 -43.48
C GLY A 322 26.59 8.53 -41.97
N ARG A 323 27.29 9.57 -41.48
CA ARG A 323 27.35 9.96 -40.06
C ARG A 323 26.20 10.89 -39.70
N THR A 324 24.98 10.44 -40.00
CA THR A 324 23.75 11.25 -39.86
C THR A 324 23.50 11.76 -38.45
N ARG A 325 23.89 11.00 -37.40
CA ARG A 325 23.78 11.46 -36.00
C ARG A 325 24.69 12.62 -35.66
N ASP A 326 25.91 12.63 -36.21
CA ASP A 326 26.87 13.72 -35.96
C ASP A 326 26.47 14.98 -36.73
N ALA A 327 25.99 14.81 -37.96
CA ALA A 327 25.37 15.88 -38.74
C ALA A 327 24.16 16.47 -38.00
N GLY A 328 23.27 15.64 -37.45
CA GLY A 328 22.11 16.07 -36.66
C GLY A 328 22.49 16.89 -35.43
N ARG A 329 23.56 16.51 -34.70
CA ARG A 329 24.09 17.30 -33.57
C ARG A 329 24.62 18.67 -34.00
N LEU A 330 25.20 18.76 -35.19
CA LEU A 330 25.69 20.04 -35.73
C LEU A 330 24.52 20.96 -36.06
N HIS A 331 23.44 20.43 -36.66
CA HIS A 331 22.20 21.17 -36.89
C HIS A 331 21.50 21.60 -35.58
N GLU A 332 21.47 20.73 -34.55
CA GLU A 332 20.92 21.05 -33.23
C GLU A 332 21.66 22.23 -32.57
N ARG A 333 23.00 22.25 -32.64
CA ARG A 333 23.81 23.36 -32.11
C ARG A 333 23.56 24.69 -32.80
N ASN A 334 23.20 24.66 -34.07
CA ASN A 334 22.91 25.85 -34.88
C ASN A 334 21.41 26.18 -34.96
N ASN A 335 20.58 25.59 -34.09
CA ASN A 335 19.11 25.80 -34.02
C ASN A 335 18.35 25.42 -35.32
N SER A 336 18.94 24.58 -36.18
CA SER A 336 18.31 24.04 -37.38
C SER A 336 17.55 22.75 -37.04
N PHE A 337 16.50 22.88 -36.22
CA PHE A 337 15.84 21.73 -35.59
C PHE A 337 15.11 20.80 -36.56
N ALA A 338 14.57 21.33 -37.68
CA ALA A 338 13.89 20.52 -38.70
C ALA A 338 14.85 19.54 -39.40
N GLU A 339 16.01 20.04 -39.85
CA GLU A 339 17.04 19.18 -40.47
C GLU A 339 17.67 18.24 -39.44
N ALA A 340 17.90 18.71 -38.20
CA ALA A 340 18.37 17.85 -37.12
C ALA A 340 17.42 16.67 -36.89
N ALA A 341 16.10 16.93 -36.84
CA ALA A 341 15.09 15.87 -36.67
C ALA A 341 15.13 14.85 -37.83
N ARG A 342 15.18 15.32 -39.08
CA ARG A 342 15.30 14.47 -40.28
C ARG A 342 16.54 13.58 -40.24
N LEU A 343 17.69 14.14 -39.87
CA LEU A 343 18.96 13.43 -39.82
C LEU A 343 19.01 12.41 -38.67
N PHE A 344 18.48 12.74 -37.49
CA PHE A 344 18.39 11.79 -36.37
C PHE A 344 17.45 10.63 -36.68
N GLU A 345 16.34 10.90 -37.38
CA GLU A 345 15.42 9.87 -37.83
C GLU A 345 16.09 8.93 -38.84
N ALA A 346 16.79 9.47 -39.84
CA ALA A 346 17.58 8.68 -40.78
C ALA A 346 18.68 7.85 -40.09
N GLY A 347 19.23 8.35 -38.97
CA GLY A 347 20.18 7.64 -38.12
C GLY A 347 19.58 6.67 -37.09
N GLY A 348 18.25 6.48 -37.10
CA GLY A 348 17.52 5.60 -36.18
C GLY A 348 17.47 6.07 -34.71
N ASP A 349 17.89 7.30 -34.40
CA ASP A 349 17.77 7.88 -33.05
C ASP A 349 16.45 8.66 -32.93
N LEU A 350 15.34 7.91 -32.86
CA LEU A 350 13.99 8.45 -32.81
C LEU A 350 13.76 9.37 -31.60
N LYS A 351 14.47 9.14 -30.49
CA LYS A 351 14.35 9.97 -29.27
C LYS A 351 14.95 11.36 -29.48
N SER A 352 16.13 11.44 -30.10
CA SER A 352 16.75 12.71 -30.44
C SER A 352 15.99 13.41 -31.58
N ALA A 353 15.46 12.66 -32.54
CA ALA A 353 14.59 13.19 -33.59
C ALA A 353 13.35 13.87 -33.01
N LEU A 354 12.63 13.18 -32.10
CA LEU A 354 11.44 13.73 -31.44
C LEU A 354 11.74 14.98 -30.63
N ARG A 355 12.85 14.99 -29.87
CA ARG A 355 13.25 16.17 -29.09
C ARG A 355 13.50 17.38 -29.98
N ASN A 356 14.18 17.19 -31.12
CA ASN A 356 14.45 18.26 -32.08
C ASN A 356 13.18 18.72 -32.79
N ALA A 357 12.30 17.80 -33.20
CA ALA A 357 11.00 18.16 -33.80
C ALA A 357 10.17 19.07 -32.85
N LEU A 358 10.14 18.73 -31.56
CA LEU A 358 9.45 19.54 -30.54
C LEU A 358 10.13 20.89 -30.31
N ALA A 359 11.46 20.94 -30.27
CA ALA A 359 12.20 22.20 -30.16
C ALA A 359 11.97 23.12 -31.37
N GLY A 360 11.81 22.53 -32.57
CA GLY A 360 11.46 23.22 -33.81
C GLY A 360 9.97 23.53 -33.98
N SER A 361 9.10 23.14 -33.04
CA SER A 361 7.64 23.25 -33.14
C SER A 361 7.02 22.56 -34.37
N ASP A 362 7.69 21.53 -34.91
CA ASP A 362 7.17 20.71 -36.00
C ASP A 362 6.27 19.59 -35.45
N ASN A 363 5.01 19.94 -35.22
CA ASN A 363 4.01 19.06 -34.60
C ASN A 363 3.66 17.85 -35.48
N ASP A 364 3.73 17.97 -36.81
CA ASP A 364 3.38 16.89 -37.73
C ASP A 364 4.45 15.78 -37.69
N THR A 365 5.73 16.17 -37.73
CA THR A 365 6.84 15.24 -37.53
C THR A 365 6.81 14.63 -36.13
N ALA A 366 6.52 15.43 -35.10
CA ALA A 366 6.42 14.92 -33.73
C ALA A 366 5.31 13.87 -33.58
N ARG A 367 4.10 14.11 -34.12
CA ARG A 367 2.97 13.15 -34.09
C ARG A 367 3.33 11.83 -34.79
N ARG A 368 3.99 11.91 -35.94
CA ARG A 368 4.46 10.72 -36.67
C ARG A 368 5.47 9.92 -35.84
N LEU A 369 6.44 10.61 -35.22
CA LEU A 369 7.48 9.97 -34.41
C LEU A 369 6.91 9.34 -33.11
N VAL A 370 5.90 9.95 -32.49
CA VAL A 370 5.19 9.42 -31.31
C VAL A 370 4.60 8.03 -31.60
N GLY A 371 4.10 7.78 -32.81
CA GLY A 371 3.59 6.47 -33.21
C GLY A 371 4.68 5.39 -33.40
N THR A 372 5.93 5.79 -33.63
CA THR A 372 7.06 4.87 -33.89
C THR A 372 7.90 4.55 -32.67
N LEU A 373 7.90 5.42 -31.65
CA LEU A 373 8.78 5.30 -30.50
C LEU A 373 8.21 4.30 -29.46
N PRO A 374 9.06 3.46 -28.82
CA PRO A 374 8.63 2.60 -27.73
C PRO A 374 7.99 3.40 -26.58
N PRO A 375 6.93 2.86 -25.95
CA PRO A 375 6.11 3.61 -24.99
C PRO A 375 6.88 4.02 -23.73
N ASP A 376 7.86 3.22 -23.30
CA ASP A 376 8.69 3.48 -22.12
C ASP A 376 9.59 4.71 -22.27
N GLN A 377 9.98 5.02 -23.51
CA GLN A 377 10.86 6.15 -23.80
C GLN A 377 10.09 7.43 -24.14
N LEU A 378 8.83 7.28 -24.55
CA LEU A 378 7.99 8.36 -25.06
C LEU A 378 7.54 9.30 -23.95
N ALA A 379 6.95 8.77 -22.87
CA ALA A 379 6.48 9.57 -21.74
C ALA A 379 7.57 10.48 -21.15
N PRO A 380 8.76 9.99 -20.73
CA PRO A 380 9.79 10.86 -20.17
C PRO A 380 10.38 11.83 -21.19
N THR A 381 10.30 11.56 -22.49
CA THR A 381 10.80 12.46 -23.53
C THR A 381 9.81 13.61 -23.77
N LEU A 382 8.52 13.32 -23.86
CA LEU A 382 7.47 14.35 -24.01
C LEU A 382 7.33 15.21 -22.75
N GLU A 383 7.42 14.62 -21.55
CA GLU A 383 7.39 15.38 -20.29
C GLU A 383 8.57 16.36 -20.17
N LYS A 384 9.79 15.91 -20.54
CA LYS A 384 10.98 16.79 -20.54
C LYS A 384 10.88 17.91 -21.55
N ALA A 385 10.23 17.66 -22.68
CA ALA A 385 9.98 18.67 -23.70
C ALA A 385 8.78 19.59 -23.36
N GLY A 386 8.02 19.29 -22.29
CA GLY A 386 6.80 20.03 -21.94
C GLY A 386 5.64 19.83 -22.92
N ALA A 387 5.72 18.83 -23.80
CA ALA A 387 4.74 18.55 -24.85
C ALA A 387 3.58 17.68 -24.30
N TYR A 388 2.86 18.21 -23.31
CA TYR A 388 1.80 17.48 -22.61
C TYR A 388 0.58 17.16 -23.49
N GLU A 389 0.31 17.95 -24.53
CA GLU A 389 -0.82 17.71 -25.45
C GLU A 389 -0.65 16.41 -26.24
N LEU A 390 0.51 16.22 -26.88
CA LEU A 390 0.85 14.99 -27.59
C LEU A 390 0.90 13.77 -26.65
N LEU A 391 1.36 13.99 -25.41
CA LEU A 391 1.37 12.94 -24.39
C LEU A 391 -0.06 12.53 -23.99
N MET A 392 -0.98 13.49 -23.87
CA MET A 392 -2.40 13.21 -23.63
C MET A 392 -3.04 12.50 -24.82
N GLU A 393 -2.81 12.95 -26.07
CA GLU A 393 -3.30 12.28 -27.29
C GLU A 393 -2.87 10.80 -27.31
N HIS A 394 -1.60 10.52 -26.99
CA HIS A 394 -1.05 9.17 -26.91
C HIS A 394 -1.74 8.31 -25.83
N PHE A 395 -1.92 8.84 -24.62
CA PHE A 395 -2.61 8.09 -23.55
C PHE A 395 -4.10 7.88 -23.85
N VAL A 396 -4.76 8.84 -24.50
CA VAL A 396 -6.15 8.67 -24.97
C VAL A 396 -6.24 7.58 -26.03
N GLY A 397 -5.31 7.55 -26.99
CA GLY A 397 -5.25 6.49 -28.02
C GLY A 397 -5.05 5.09 -27.44
N LYS A 398 -4.38 4.98 -26.29
CA LYS A 398 -4.21 3.72 -25.55
C LYS A 398 -5.37 3.35 -24.63
N GLY A 399 -6.26 4.29 -24.33
CA GLY A 399 -7.27 4.12 -23.27
C GLY A 399 -6.73 4.25 -21.85
N ASP A 400 -5.50 4.75 -21.66
CA ASP A 400 -4.85 4.94 -20.35
C ASP A 400 -5.35 6.22 -19.65
N PHE A 401 -6.66 6.29 -19.38
CA PHE A 401 -7.31 7.48 -18.84
C PHE A 401 -6.81 7.88 -17.44
N GLU A 402 -6.16 6.98 -16.69
CA GLU A 402 -5.52 7.33 -15.42
C GLU A 402 -4.37 8.33 -15.61
N ASN A 403 -3.50 8.10 -16.59
CA ASN A 403 -2.36 8.99 -16.83
C ASN A 403 -2.84 10.33 -17.39
N VAL A 404 -3.88 10.31 -18.24
CA VAL A 404 -4.57 11.52 -18.70
C VAL A 404 -5.10 12.33 -17.51
N ALA A 405 -5.78 11.68 -16.56
CA ALA A 405 -6.30 12.34 -15.37
C ALA A 405 -5.19 12.98 -14.52
N ARG A 406 -4.04 12.31 -14.35
CA ARG A 406 -2.88 12.86 -13.63
C ARG A 406 -2.30 14.09 -14.30
N LEU A 407 -2.26 14.11 -15.64
CA LEU A 407 -1.83 15.30 -16.40
C LEU A 407 -2.80 16.47 -16.18
N TYR A 408 -4.11 16.22 -16.19
CA TYR A 408 -5.12 17.24 -15.86
C TYR A 408 -5.00 17.73 -14.41
N GLU A 409 -4.74 16.85 -13.44
CA GLU A 409 -4.52 17.26 -12.04
C GLU A 409 -3.27 18.15 -11.90
N ARG A 410 -2.18 17.83 -12.62
CA ARG A 410 -0.97 18.66 -12.65
C ARG A 410 -1.26 20.05 -13.24
N ALA A 411 -2.11 20.12 -14.25
CA ALA A 411 -2.61 21.37 -14.84
C ALA A 411 -3.70 22.07 -13.99
N ARG A 412 -4.11 21.49 -12.85
CA ARG A 412 -5.19 21.96 -11.96
C ARG A 412 -6.58 22.03 -12.63
N GLN A 413 -6.78 21.26 -13.69
CA GLN A 413 -8.07 21.10 -14.37
C GLN A 413 -8.83 19.90 -13.77
N PHE A 414 -9.34 20.10 -12.55
CA PHE A 414 -9.90 19.01 -11.74
C PHE A 414 -11.21 18.43 -12.30
N ASP A 415 -11.97 19.20 -13.07
CA ASP A 415 -13.19 18.78 -13.78
C ASP A 415 -12.89 17.74 -14.87
N GLN A 416 -11.90 18.03 -15.73
CA GLN A 416 -11.45 17.11 -16.78
C GLN A 416 -10.75 15.89 -16.21
N ALA A 417 -9.94 16.08 -15.15
CA ALA A 417 -9.33 14.98 -14.42
C ALA A 417 -10.38 14.02 -13.86
N ALA A 418 -11.47 14.54 -13.31
CA ALA A 418 -12.55 13.74 -12.75
C ALA A 418 -13.26 12.89 -13.83
N LEU A 419 -13.54 13.48 -15.00
CA LEU A 419 -14.11 12.75 -16.14
C LEU A 419 -13.19 11.64 -16.64
N ALA A 420 -11.88 11.89 -16.71
CA ALA A 420 -10.90 10.88 -17.09
C ALA A 420 -10.82 9.74 -16.05
N TYR A 421 -10.84 10.06 -14.74
CA TYR A 421 -10.89 9.04 -13.69
C TYR A 421 -12.20 8.23 -13.73
N GLU A 422 -13.34 8.85 -14.02
CA GLU A 422 -14.63 8.17 -14.20
C GLU A 422 -14.54 7.16 -15.35
N ARG A 423 -13.98 7.55 -16.51
CA ARG A 423 -13.74 6.64 -17.65
C ARG A 423 -12.79 5.49 -17.31
N SER A 424 -11.80 5.71 -16.44
CA SER A 424 -10.89 4.65 -15.98
C SER A 424 -11.49 3.71 -14.92
N GLY A 425 -12.72 3.96 -14.45
CA GLY A 425 -13.35 3.20 -13.36
C GLY A 425 -12.80 3.49 -11.97
N LYS A 426 -11.91 4.49 -11.81
CA LYS A 426 -11.32 4.88 -10.51
C LYS A 426 -12.21 5.87 -9.77
N LEU A 427 -13.36 5.39 -9.32
CA LEU A 427 -14.43 6.20 -8.71
C LEU A 427 -13.97 7.04 -7.51
N THR A 428 -13.11 6.50 -6.64
CA THR A 428 -12.59 7.23 -5.48
C THR A 428 -11.76 8.45 -5.87
N LEU A 429 -10.94 8.34 -6.93
CA LEU A 429 -10.13 9.44 -7.43
C LEU A 429 -11.01 10.46 -8.17
N ALA A 430 -11.94 9.99 -9.00
CA ALA A 430 -12.91 10.84 -9.68
C ALA A 430 -13.72 11.70 -8.69
N ARG A 431 -14.22 11.10 -7.60
CA ARG A 431 -14.92 11.82 -6.53
C ARG A 431 -14.06 12.91 -5.91
N LYS A 432 -12.81 12.60 -5.55
CA LYS A 432 -11.87 13.57 -4.96
C LYS A 432 -11.57 14.72 -5.92
N SER A 433 -11.44 14.44 -7.23
CA SER A 433 -11.22 15.46 -8.25
C SER A 433 -12.45 16.36 -8.41
N TYR A 434 -13.68 15.80 -8.44
CA TYR A 434 -14.91 16.61 -8.44
C TYR A 434 -15.06 17.49 -7.18
N GLU A 435 -14.73 16.95 -6.01
CA GLU A 435 -14.74 17.71 -4.75
C GLU A 435 -13.74 18.89 -4.80
N ARG A 436 -12.54 18.69 -5.36
CA ARG A 436 -11.55 19.76 -5.59
C ARG A 436 -12.04 20.78 -6.62
N ALA A 437 -12.75 20.35 -7.65
CA ALA A 437 -13.39 21.21 -8.64
C ALA A 437 -14.60 21.99 -8.08
N ARG A 438 -15.06 21.66 -6.86
CA ARG A 438 -16.29 22.17 -6.23
C ARG A 438 -17.58 21.79 -6.96
N ASP A 439 -17.55 20.76 -7.82
CA ASP A 439 -18.75 20.17 -8.41
C ASP A 439 -19.31 19.08 -7.48
N ILE A 440 -20.05 19.54 -6.47
CA ILE A 440 -20.65 18.66 -5.45
C ILE A 440 -21.71 17.73 -6.06
N ALA A 441 -22.41 18.17 -7.11
CA ALA A 441 -23.43 17.36 -7.77
C ALA A 441 -22.82 16.13 -8.45
N SER A 442 -21.77 16.32 -9.25
CA SER A 442 -21.05 15.20 -9.86
C SER A 442 -20.34 14.34 -8.80
N ALA A 443 -19.74 14.94 -7.77
CA ALA A 443 -19.13 14.19 -6.67
C ALA A 443 -20.13 13.25 -5.98
N ASN A 444 -21.37 13.70 -5.74
CA ASN A 444 -22.43 12.88 -5.15
C ASN A 444 -22.87 11.75 -6.10
N ARG A 445 -22.97 12.01 -7.41
CA ARG A 445 -23.25 10.98 -8.42
C ARG A 445 -22.19 9.87 -8.38
N ILE A 446 -20.91 10.25 -8.45
CA ILE A 446 -19.79 9.29 -8.41
C ILE A 446 -19.77 8.52 -7.09
N ARG A 447 -20.06 9.18 -5.97
CA ARG A 447 -20.17 8.49 -4.68
C ARG A 447 -21.25 7.42 -4.69
N GLY A 448 -22.42 7.70 -5.29
CA GLY A 448 -23.47 6.70 -5.46
C GLY A 448 -23.01 5.49 -6.29
N LEU A 449 -22.22 5.71 -7.35
CA LEU A 449 -21.61 4.62 -8.14
C LEU A 449 -20.55 3.86 -7.32
N GLU A 450 -19.73 4.56 -6.53
CA GLU A 450 -18.72 3.96 -5.66
C GLU A 450 -19.37 3.06 -4.60
N VAL A 451 -20.43 3.54 -3.96
CA VAL A 451 -21.25 2.80 -2.99
C VAL A 451 -21.83 1.54 -3.64
N LYS A 452 -22.44 1.65 -4.83
CA LYS A 452 -22.97 0.49 -5.56
C LYS A 452 -21.88 -0.55 -5.87
N SER A 453 -20.75 -0.11 -6.39
CA SER A 453 -19.63 -1.00 -6.70
C SER A 453 -19.04 -1.68 -5.46
N LEU A 454 -19.02 -1.01 -4.30
CA LEU A 454 -18.60 -1.61 -3.03
C LEU A 454 -19.60 -2.65 -2.52
N VAL A 455 -20.90 -2.36 -2.63
CA VAL A 455 -21.97 -3.32 -2.27
C VAL A 455 -21.90 -4.57 -3.16
N GLU A 456 -21.70 -4.41 -4.47
CA GLU A 456 -21.52 -5.52 -5.42
C GLU A 456 -20.28 -6.38 -5.08
N ARG A 457 -19.20 -5.77 -4.59
CA ARG A 457 -18.01 -6.49 -4.10
C ARG A 457 -18.19 -7.14 -2.73
N GLY A 458 -19.31 -6.88 -2.04
CA GLY A 458 -19.57 -7.35 -0.68
C GLY A 458 -19.00 -6.46 0.43
N ASP A 459 -18.35 -5.34 0.12
CA ASP A 459 -17.82 -4.38 1.10
C ASP A 459 -18.90 -3.36 1.52
N ARG A 460 -19.93 -3.85 2.21
CA ARG A 460 -21.03 -3.02 2.72
C ARG A 460 -20.57 -2.03 3.80
N LEU A 461 -19.51 -2.36 4.54
CA LEU A 461 -18.96 -1.51 5.59
C LEU A 461 -18.28 -0.28 5.00
N GLY A 462 -17.48 -0.46 3.94
CA GLY A 462 -16.90 0.64 3.18
C GLY A 462 -17.97 1.55 2.57
N ALA A 463 -19.01 0.96 1.97
CA ALA A 463 -20.14 1.68 1.40
C ALA A 463 -20.88 2.54 2.44
N ALA A 464 -21.23 1.98 3.60
CA ALA A 464 -21.88 2.71 4.69
C ALA A 464 -21.00 3.84 5.26
N THR A 465 -19.67 3.63 5.34
CA THR A 465 -18.72 4.66 5.78
C THR A 465 -18.70 5.86 4.83
N LEU A 466 -18.77 5.62 3.51
CA LEU A 466 -18.85 6.69 2.52
C LEU A 466 -20.15 7.49 2.61
N LEU A 467 -21.28 6.83 2.87
CA LEU A 467 -22.60 7.48 3.04
C LEU A 467 -22.67 8.30 4.34
N ALA A 468 -22.18 7.73 5.44
CA ALA A 468 -22.12 8.40 6.74
C ALA A 468 -21.26 9.67 6.70
N ALA A 469 -20.14 9.67 5.97
CA ALA A 469 -19.27 10.83 5.83
C ALA A 469 -19.96 12.05 5.18
N VAL A 470 -21.04 11.83 4.42
CA VAL A 470 -21.82 12.88 3.75
C VAL A 470 -23.07 13.26 4.56
N GLY A 471 -23.34 12.55 5.65
CA GLY A 471 -24.56 12.70 6.43
C GLY A 471 -25.77 11.96 5.86
N GLN A 472 -25.59 11.06 4.87
CA GLN A 472 -26.66 10.18 4.37
C GLN A 472 -26.86 8.98 5.32
N ARG A 473 -27.28 9.28 6.55
CA ARG A 473 -27.40 8.30 7.64
C ARG A 473 -28.40 7.18 7.33
N ARG A 474 -29.55 7.54 6.75
CA ARG A 474 -30.62 6.58 6.39
C ARG A 474 -30.16 5.54 5.36
N GLU A 475 -29.51 5.99 4.30
CA GLU A 475 -28.96 5.10 3.27
C GLU A 475 -27.84 4.21 3.84
N ALA A 476 -27.01 4.75 4.74
CA ALA A 476 -25.97 3.97 5.41
C ALA A 476 -26.58 2.82 6.24
N VAL A 477 -27.69 3.07 6.96
CA VAL A 477 -28.41 2.04 7.72
C VAL A 477 -29.01 0.98 6.81
N GLU A 478 -29.58 1.38 5.67
CA GLU A 478 -30.14 0.46 4.67
C GLU A 478 -29.07 -0.50 4.12
N VAL A 479 -27.88 0.03 3.77
CA VAL A 479 -26.74 -0.77 3.31
C VAL A 479 -26.25 -1.77 4.38
N LEU A 480 -26.37 -1.41 5.67
CA LEU A 480 -25.98 -2.28 6.79
C LEU A 480 -27.05 -3.30 7.17
N SER A 481 -28.32 -3.11 6.76
CA SER A 481 -29.45 -3.96 7.15
C SER A 481 -29.29 -5.46 6.86
N PRO A 482 -28.60 -5.93 5.81
CA PRO A 482 -28.45 -7.35 5.56
C PRO A 482 -27.20 -7.95 6.21
N LEU A 483 -26.50 -7.21 7.09
CA LEU A 483 -25.47 -7.76 7.97
C LEU A 483 -26.12 -8.35 9.25
N PRO A 484 -25.44 -9.28 9.95
CA PRO A 484 -25.90 -9.75 11.25
C PRO A 484 -26.15 -8.56 12.20
N PRO A 485 -27.34 -8.46 12.82
CA PRO A 485 -27.74 -7.28 13.57
C PRO A 485 -26.74 -6.81 14.65
N PRO A 486 -26.08 -7.70 15.44
CA PRO A 486 -25.10 -7.25 16.43
C PRO A 486 -23.87 -6.57 15.79
N LYS A 487 -23.43 -7.07 14.62
CA LYS A 487 -22.31 -6.47 13.87
C LYS A 487 -22.72 -5.12 13.30
N ALA A 488 -23.94 -5.01 12.75
CA ALA A 488 -24.49 -3.76 12.25
C ALA A 488 -24.56 -2.69 13.36
N PHE A 489 -25.06 -3.05 14.54
CA PHE A 489 -25.16 -2.16 15.70
C PHE A 489 -23.82 -1.55 16.10
N HIS A 490 -22.79 -2.37 16.34
CA HIS A 490 -21.46 -1.87 16.71
C HIS A 490 -20.82 -1.02 15.61
N PHE A 491 -21.08 -1.36 14.36
CA PHE A 491 -20.57 -0.56 13.25
C PHE A 491 -21.26 0.81 13.17
N MET A 492 -22.57 0.87 13.40
CA MET A 492 -23.31 2.14 13.51
C MET A 492 -22.79 3.01 14.65
N GLN A 493 -22.50 2.43 15.83
CA GLN A 493 -21.86 3.15 16.94
C GLN A 493 -20.48 3.72 16.54
N ARG A 494 -19.65 2.95 15.82
CA ARG A 494 -18.35 3.42 15.33
C ARG A 494 -18.49 4.58 14.34
N LEU A 495 -19.56 4.60 13.55
CA LEU A 495 -19.89 5.69 12.64
C LEU A 495 -20.60 6.88 13.32
N LYS A 496 -20.83 6.83 14.65
CA LYS A 496 -21.57 7.83 15.43
C LYS A 496 -23.02 8.01 14.96
N LEU A 497 -23.63 6.92 14.52
CA LEU A 497 -25.05 6.81 14.17
C LEU A 497 -25.81 6.25 15.39
N ASP A 498 -25.68 6.92 16.54
CA ASP A 498 -26.12 6.39 17.83
C ASP A 498 -27.64 6.27 17.93
N ASP A 499 -28.38 7.18 17.30
CA ASP A 499 -29.85 7.17 17.30
C ASP A 499 -30.37 6.03 16.43
N GLU A 500 -29.83 5.87 15.22
CA GLU A 500 -30.20 4.79 14.32
C GLU A 500 -29.78 3.41 14.86
N ALA A 501 -28.64 3.33 15.56
CA ALA A 501 -28.21 2.12 16.27
C ALA A 501 -29.20 1.73 17.38
N LYS A 502 -29.68 2.70 18.16
CA LYS A 502 -30.70 2.46 19.20
C LYS A 502 -32.03 2.01 18.60
N GLU A 503 -32.49 2.62 17.51
CA GLU A 503 -33.70 2.21 16.81
C GLU A 503 -33.59 0.76 16.31
N LEU A 504 -32.45 0.37 15.73
CA LEU A 504 -32.20 -1.01 15.31
C LEU A 504 -32.23 -1.98 16.50
N ALA A 505 -31.55 -1.63 17.59
CA ALA A 505 -31.54 -2.47 18.79
C ALA A 505 -32.93 -2.59 19.43
N GLN A 506 -33.74 -1.52 19.45
CA GLN A 506 -35.12 -1.57 19.94
C GLN A 506 -36.02 -2.44 19.05
N LYS A 507 -35.86 -2.36 17.72
CA LYS A 507 -36.60 -3.20 16.77
C LYS A 507 -36.26 -4.68 16.94
N GLU A 508 -34.98 -5.01 17.08
CA GLU A 508 -34.54 -6.39 17.30
C GLU A 508 -34.89 -6.91 18.70
N LEU A 509 -34.93 -6.03 19.71
CA LEU A 509 -35.44 -6.35 21.04
C LEU A 509 -36.93 -6.72 20.97
N ALA A 510 -37.76 -5.90 20.31
CA ALA A 510 -39.18 -6.18 20.12
C ALA A 510 -39.41 -7.49 19.36
N ARG A 511 -38.58 -7.78 18.35
CA ARG A 511 -38.60 -9.05 17.62
C ARG A 511 -38.25 -10.24 18.53
N ALA A 512 -37.21 -10.12 19.35
CA ALA A 512 -36.81 -11.18 20.29
C ALA A 512 -37.89 -11.43 21.37
N GLU A 513 -38.59 -10.39 21.80
CA GLU A 513 -39.75 -10.50 22.69
C GLU A 513 -40.92 -11.22 22.01
N GLN A 514 -41.24 -10.85 20.76
CA GLN A 514 -42.30 -11.49 19.97
C GLN A 514 -42.00 -12.98 19.70
N GLU A 515 -40.75 -13.32 19.38
CA GLU A 515 -40.30 -14.69 19.16
C GLU A 515 -40.09 -15.48 20.48
N GLN A 516 -40.29 -14.85 21.64
CA GLN A 516 -40.11 -15.44 22.97
C GLN A 516 -38.70 -16.05 23.16
N LYS A 517 -37.65 -15.39 22.66
CA LYS A 517 -36.25 -15.80 22.81
C LYS A 517 -35.57 -15.00 23.93
N PRO A 518 -35.62 -15.45 25.20
CA PRO A 518 -35.15 -14.65 26.33
C PRO A 518 -33.63 -14.38 26.28
N ALA A 519 -32.84 -15.33 25.76
CA ALA A 519 -31.40 -15.12 25.55
C ALA A 519 -31.08 -14.03 24.51
N GLY A 520 -31.90 -13.94 23.45
CA GLY A 520 -31.76 -12.88 22.44
C GLY A 520 -32.12 -11.51 23.01
N ARG A 521 -33.22 -11.44 23.76
CA ARG A 521 -33.66 -10.24 24.49
C ARG A 521 -32.57 -9.73 25.44
N ALA A 522 -31.99 -10.62 26.24
CA ALA A 522 -30.95 -10.27 27.21
C ALA A 522 -29.69 -9.68 26.55
N ARG A 523 -29.25 -10.25 25.41
CA ARG A 523 -28.11 -9.71 24.62
C ARG A 523 -28.36 -8.29 24.13
N TRP A 524 -29.57 -8.00 23.65
CA TRP A 524 -29.90 -6.67 23.16
C TRP A 524 -30.03 -5.63 24.27
N LEU A 525 -30.59 -6.01 25.42
CA LEU A 525 -30.64 -5.15 26.60
C LEU A 525 -29.22 -4.81 27.09
N GLU A 526 -28.29 -5.77 27.06
CA GLU A 526 -26.88 -5.53 27.39
C GLU A 526 -26.23 -4.56 26.39
N LEU A 527 -26.48 -4.71 25.09
CA LEU A 527 -25.98 -3.79 24.05
C LEU A 527 -26.54 -2.37 24.18
N LEU A 528 -27.79 -2.23 24.62
CA LEU A 528 -28.42 -0.94 24.93
C LEU A 528 -27.92 -0.31 26.23
N GLY A 529 -27.19 -1.07 27.05
CA GLY A 529 -26.68 -0.63 28.35
C GLY A 529 -27.69 -0.75 29.49
N ASP A 530 -28.86 -1.35 29.27
CA ASP A 530 -29.82 -1.67 30.33
C ASP A 530 -29.42 -2.96 31.04
N LEU A 531 -28.37 -2.85 31.86
CA LEU A 531 -27.78 -3.99 32.56
C LEU A 531 -28.76 -4.68 33.50
N ALA A 532 -29.72 -3.94 34.09
CA ALA A 532 -30.68 -4.48 35.04
C ALA A 532 -31.69 -5.40 34.35
N ALA A 533 -32.34 -4.90 33.30
CA ALA A 533 -33.25 -5.70 32.50
C ALA A 533 -32.52 -6.86 31.79
N ALA A 534 -31.27 -6.65 31.36
CA ALA A 534 -30.45 -7.70 30.76
C ALA A 534 -30.17 -8.85 31.74
N ALA A 535 -29.82 -8.53 32.99
CA ALA A 535 -29.54 -9.54 34.02
C ALA A 535 -30.77 -10.39 34.33
N GLU A 536 -31.93 -9.76 34.51
CA GLU A 536 -33.21 -10.46 34.72
C GLU A 536 -33.59 -11.33 33.50
N ALA A 537 -33.38 -10.83 32.28
CA ALA A 537 -33.64 -11.59 31.06
C ALA A 537 -32.72 -12.82 30.93
N TRP A 538 -31.45 -12.73 31.35
CA TRP A 538 -30.53 -13.87 31.39
C TRP A 538 -30.92 -14.90 32.45
N GLU A 539 -31.39 -14.47 33.63
CA GLU A 539 -31.95 -15.37 34.65
C GLU A 539 -33.19 -16.11 34.12
N GLY A 540 -34.11 -15.39 33.48
CA GLY A 540 -35.31 -15.97 32.85
C GLY A 540 -34.97 -16.93 31.70
N ALA A 541 -33.84 -16.74 31.03
CA ALA A 541 -33.30 -17.67 30.03
C ALA A 541 -32.58 -18.90 30.64
N GLY A 542 -32.45 -18.98 31.97
CA GLY A 542 -31.70 -20.03 32.67
C GLY A 542 -30.17 -19.90 32.56
N ARG A 543 -29.66 -18.82 31.96
CA ARG A 543 -28.22 -18.56 31.75
C ARG A 543 -27.66 -17.73 32.91
N LYS A 544 -27.67 -18.34 34.09
CA LYS A 544 -27.19 -17.74 35.35
C LYS A 544 -25.71 -17.37 35.28
N ASP A 545 -24.93 -18.09 34.46
CA ASP A 545 -23.53 -17.84 34.15
C ASP A 545 -23.29 -16.41 33.63
N LYS A 546 -24.23 -15.88 32.85
CA LYS A 546 -24.15 -14.53 32.27
C LYS A 546 -24.82 -13.46 33.12
N ALA A 547 -25.88 -13.81 33.86
CA ALA A 547 -26.57 -12.88 34.75
C ALA A 547 -25.69 -12.44 35.94
N LEU A 548 -24.91 -13.37 36.50
CA LEU A 548 -24.06 -13.12 37.67
C LEU A 548 -23.12 -11.91 37.51
N PRO A 549 -22.26 -11.81 36.48
CA PRO A 549 -21.37 -10.65 36.32
C PRO A 549 -22.12 -9.35 36.04
N LEU A 550 -23.35 -9.39 35.51
CA LEU A 550 -24.17 -8.20 35.31
C LEU A 550 -24.73 -7.67 36.63
N HIS A 551 -25.20 -8.55 37.53
CA HIS A 551 -25.64 -8.16 38.88
C HIS A 551 -24.49 -7.61 39.73
N GLU A 552 -23.27 -8.14 39.56
CA GLU A 552 -22.06 -7.57 40.19
C GLU A 552 -21.79 -6.15 39.71
N LYS A 553 -21.82 -5.91 38.39
CA LYS A 553 -21.63 -4.57 37.79
C LYS A 553 -22.69 -3.57 38.25
N LEU A 554 -23.92 -4.02 38.45
CA LEU A 554 -25.02 -3.21 38.99
C LEU A 554 -24.90 -2.94 40.50
N GLY A 555 -24.02 -3.66 41.22
CA GLY A 555 -23.94 -3.61 42.67
C GLY A 555 -25.07 -4.35 43.39
N ASN A 556 -25.86 -5.17 42.68
CA ASN A 556 -26.85 -6.05 43.30
C ASN A 556 -26.16 -7.32 43.85
N LEU A 557 -25.28 -7.09 44.82
CA LEU A 557 -24.48 -8.12 45.47
C LEU A 557 -25.33 -9.26 46.06
N PRO A 558 -26.51 -9.02 46.69
CA PRO A 558 -27.30 -10.11 47.26
C PRO A 558 -27.77 -11.11 46.20
N ARG A 559 -28.22 -10.61 45.04
CA ARG A 559 -28.65 -11.47 43.94
C ARG A 559 -27.47 -12.17 43.28
N ALA A 560 -26.36 -11.47 43.08
CA ALA A 560 -25.13 -12.05 42.55
C ALA A 560 -24.61 -13.21 43.42
N ALA A 561 -24.65 -13.05 44.75
CA ALA A 561 -24.24 -14.09 45.69
C ALA A 561 -25.14 -15.35 45.62
N GLN A 562 -26.46 -15.15 45.50
CA GLN A 562 -27.42 -16.25 45.31
C GLN A 562 -27.18 -16.99 43.98
N LEU A 563 -26.96 -16.27 42.88
CA LEU A 563 -26.65 -16.88 41.59
C LEU A 563 -25.33 -17.66 41.62
N ALA A 564 -24.32 -17.16 42.36
CA ALA A 564 -23.05 -17.86 42.53
C ALA A 564 -23.23 -19.17 43.32
N GLU A 565 -24.07 -19.16 44.36
CA GLU A 565 -24.46 -20.35 45.12
C GLU A 565 -25.20 -21.36 44.22
N GLU A 566 -26.17 -20.91 43.41
CA GLU A 566 -26.91 -21.76 42.47
C GLU A 566 -26.04 -22.36 41.36
N LEU A 567 -24.99 -21.65 40.93
CA LEU A 567 -23.98 -22.15 39.98
C LEU A 567 -22.89 -23.01 40.64
N GLN A 568 -22.97 -23.22 41.96
CA GLN A 568 -21.97 -23.94 42.75
C GLN A 568 -20.56 -23.31 42.71
N GLN A 569 -20.46 -22.00 42.45
CA GLN A 569 -19.20 -21.26 42.46
C GLN A 569 -18.84 -20.84 43.90
N ARG A 570 -18.46 -21.82 44.73
CA ARG A 570 -18.24 -21.67 46.19
C ARG A 570 -17.42 -20.44 46.56
N ASP A 571 -16.23 -20.28 45.99
CA ASP A 571 -15.32 -19.19 46.37
C ASP A 571 -15.90 -17.81 46.05
N LYS A 572 -16.58 -17.70 44.90
CA LYS A 572 -17.21 -16.46 44.47
C LYS A 572 -18.41 -16.10 45.36
N ALA A 573 -19.23 -17.09 45.71
CA ALA A 573 -20.35 -16.91 46.64
C ALA A 573 -19.86 -16.45 48.03
N ILE A 574 -18.81 -17.08 48.58
CA ILE A 574 -18.20 -16.67 49.86
C ILE A 574 -17.71 -15.23 49.80
N ALA A 575 -16.99 -14.85 48.73
CA ALA A 575 -16.49 -13.48 48.56
C ALA A 575 -17.62 -12.45 48.52
N LEU A 576 -18.69 -12.71 47.75
CA LEU A 576 -19.84 -11.82 47.63
C LEU A 576 -20.64 -11.71 48.94
N TYR A 577 -20.88 -12.82 49.64
CA TYR A 577 -21.57 -12.80 50.95
C TYR A 577 -20.74 -12.13 52.04
N THR A 578 -19.41 -12.29 52.00
CA THR A 578 -18.50 -11.58 52.90
C THR A 578 -18.54 -10.08 52.65
N GLN A 579 -18.56 -9.64 51.39
CA GLN A 579 -18.71 -8.23 51.01
C GLN A 579 -20.03 -7.63 51.49
N LEU A 580 -21.09 -8.44 51.57
CA LEU A 580 -22.40 -8.07 52.13
C LEU A 580 -22.48 -8.12 53.66
N ASN A 581 -21.45 -8.64 54.34
CA ASN A 581 -21.48 -8.99 55.77
C ASN A 581 -22.62 -9.96 56.16
N ASP A 582 -23.06 -10.85 55.25
CA ASP A 582 -24.03 -11.91 55.55
C ASP A 582 -23.30 -13.19 55.98
N SER A 583 -23.07 -13.32 57.30
CA SER A 583 -22.38 -14.50 57.85
C SER A 583 -23.15 -15.81 57.63
N ALA A 584 -24.49 -15.76 57.59
CA ALA A 584 -25.31 -16.94 57.31
C ALA A 584 -25.14 -17.39 55.85
N GLY A 585 -25.05 -16.44 54.91
CA GLY A 585 -24.73 -16.70 53.51
C GLY A 585 -23.34 -17.30 53.32
N VAL A 586 -22.33 -16.79 54.04
CA VAL A 586 -20.98 -17.35 54.00
C VAL A 586 -20.95 -18.82 54.44
N GLU A 587 -21.66 -19.18 55.52
CA GLU A 587 -21.71 -20.57 55.98
C GLU A 587 -22.45 -21.49 54.99
N ARG A 588 -23.54 -21.02 54.36
CA ARG A 588 -24.20 -21.77 53.27
C ARG A 588 -23.27 -21.99 52.08
N ALA A 589 -22.58 -20.95 51.64
CA ALA A 589 -21.65 -21.04 50.53
C ALA A 589 -20.47 -21.98 50.83
N LYS A 590 -19.97 -22.02 52.08
CA LYS A 590 -18.94 -22.99 52.52
C LYS A 590 -19.41 -24.44 52.48
N ALA A 591 -20.71 -24.68 52.64
CA ALA A 591 -21.30 -26.02 52.58
C ALA A 591 -21.50 -26.54 51.14
N LEU A 592 -21.34 -25.68 50.13
CA LEU A 592 -21.36 -26.11 48.73
C LEU A 592 -20.19 -27.08 48.45
N PRO A 593 -20.40 -28.08 47.57
CA PRO A 593 -19.31 -28.95 47.15
C PRO A 593 -18.19 -28.07 46.61
N GLU A 594 -16.96 -28.35 47.03
CA GLU A 594 -15.79 -27.70 46.48
C GLU A 594 -15.77 -28.07 44.99
N THR A 595 -16.17 -27.14 44.13
CA THR A 595 -15.96 -27.26 42.69
C THR A 595 -14.47 -27.39 42.50
N THR A 596 -13.98 -28.63 42.45
CA THR A 596 -12.65 -28.95 41.94
C THR A 596 -12.59 -28.26 40.61
N ALA A 597 -11.86 -27.13 40.55
CA ALA A 597 -11.73 -26.33 39.35
C ALA A 597 -11.53 -27.32 38.21
N PRO A 598 -12.46 -27.42 37.24
CA PRO A 598 -12.30 -28.36 36.16
C PRO A 598 -10.93 -28.06 35.59
N ALA A 599 -10.00 -29.03 35.72
CA ALA A 599 -8.63 -28.88 35.31
C ALA A 599 -8.67 -28.23 33.95
N GLN A 600 -8.22 -26.96 33.87
CA GLN A 600 -8.45 -26.09 32.73
C GLN A 600 -8.09 -26.89 31.50
N ALA A 601 -9.10 -27.42 30.80
CA ALA A 601 -8.87 -28.11 29.55
C ALA A 601 -8.19 -27.05 28.69
N PRO A 602 -6.98 -27.33 28.15
CA PRO A 602 -6.20 -26.33 27.46
C PRO A 602 -7.10 -25.66 26.45
N ALA A 603 -7.21 -24.32 26.57
CA ALA A 603 -8.12 -23.51 25.80
C ALA A 603 -7.98 -23.85 24.32
N ALA A 604 -8.92 -24.67 23.82
CA ALA A 604 -9.16 -24.79 22.41
C ALA A 604 -9.80 -23.46 22.01
N ASP A 605 -8.97 -22.53 21.53
CA ASP A 605 -9.39 -21.43 20.68
C ASP A 605 -10.05 -22.04 19.42
N ALA A 606 -11.29 -22.47 19.57
CA ALA A 606 -12.14 -22.99 18.52
C ALA A 606 -13.42 -22.14 18.52
N ALA A 607 -13.33 -21.01 17.83
CA ALA A 607 -14.34 -20.55 16.87
C ALA A 607 -15.82 -20.78 17.22
N ASP A 608 -16.30 -20.28 18.36
CA ASP A 608 -17.74 -20.10 18.58
C ASP A 608 -18.21 -18.75 17.99
N GLY A 609 -18.06 -18.67 16.66
CA GLY A 609 -18.46 -17.52 15.84
C GLY A 609 -19.36 -17.89 14.65
N SER A 610 -19.90 -19.12 14.61
CA SER A 610 -20.75 -19.57 13.51
C SER A 610 -21.75 -20.66 13.93
N GLU A 611 -22.63 -20.36 14.88
CA GLU A 611 -23.97 -20.98 14.88
C GLU A 611 -24.92 -20.08 14.07
N GLY A 612 -24.79 -20.27 12.76
CA GLY A 612 -25.70 -19.80 11.72
C GLY A 612 -25.71 -20.81 10.59
N GLY A 613 -25.81 -22.10 10.96
CA GLY A 613 -26.03 -23.19 10.02
C GLY A 613 -27.49 -23.18 9.61
N GLU A 614 -27.76 -22.60 8.45
CA GLU A 614 -28.99 -22.78 7.69
C GLU A 614 -29.27 -24.27 7.55
N GLY A 615 -30.44 -24.70 8.00
CA GLY A 615 -31.05 -25.92 7.51
C GLY A 615 -31.31 -25.74 6.02
N GLY A 616 -30.46 -26.35 5.20
CA GLY A 616 -30.74 -26.57 3.79
C GLY A 616 -31.90 -27.55 3.67
N GLU A 617 -33.12 -27.03 3.65
CA GLU A 617 -34.24 -27.70 3.01
C GLU A 617 -33.89 -27.85 1.52
N THR A 618 -33.52 -29.07 1.15
CA THR A 618 -33.58 -29.54 -0.23
C THR A 618 -34.97 -29.26 -0.79
N PRO A 619 -35.13 -28.50 -1.89
CA PRO A 619 -36.41 -28.35 -2.54
C PRO A 619 -36.86 -29.72 -3.10
N PRO A 620 -38.14 -30.09 -2.96
CA PRO A 620 -38.64 -31.32 -3.56
C PRO A 620 -38.59 -31.20 -5.10
N ASP A 621 -38.17 -32.30 -5.73
CA ASP A 621 -38.13 -32.51 -7.16
C ASP A 621 -39.40 -32.01 -7.86
N ALA A 622 -39.20 -31.11 -8.83
CA ALA A 622 -40.24 -30.77 -9.79
C ALA A 622 -40.42 -31.95 -10.77
N PRO A 623 -41.65 -32.41 -11.03
CA PRO A 623 -41.88 -33.51 -11.97
C PRO A 623 -41.65 -33.03 -13.41
N SER A 624 -40.79 -33.75 -14.12
CA SER A 624 -40.68 -33.65 -15.58
C SER A 624 -42.03 -34.01 -16.22
N ALA A 625 -42.63 -33.06 -16.92
CA ALA A 625 -43.66 -33.31 -17.93
C ALA A 625 -43.02 -33.15 -19.31
N GLY A 626 -43.27 -34.15 -20.17
CA GLY A 626 -42.85 -34.17 -21.57
C GLY A 626 -43.74 -33.37 -22.50
#